data_AF-A0A2M8Q7J6-F1
#
_entry.id   AF-A0A2M8Q7J6-F1
#
_cell.length_a   1.000
_cell.length_b   1.000
_cell.length_c   1.000
_cell.angle_alpha   90.00
_cell.angle_beta   90.00
_cell.angle_gamma   90.00
#
_symmetry.space_group_name_H-M   'P 1'
#
loop_
_entity.id
_entity.type
_entity.pdbx_description
1 polymer ?
#
loop_
_entity_poly.entity_id
_entity_poly.type
_entity_poly.pdbx_seq_one_letter_code
_entity_poly.pdbx_strand_id
1 'polypeptide(L)'
;IWLAAHNGRPLTWISLGSPHAADFGAGWLRLFNGGVLVTCGLRHVGPPESDQRSGQFRDLHGDFSLLRAYNVAVHGGWQAERYVAEVTGEVAEASLFGEQLHLTRTVRFSLGEPAVEIVDVVENRYDAPTPFMLLHHFNFGYPLVQEGVRLHVAHAAV
;
A
#
# COMPACT_ATOMS: atom_id res chain seq x y z
N ILE A 1 3.27 1.49 4.29
CA ILE A 1 4.18 2.20 5.24
C ILE A 1 3.31 2.84 6.30
N TRP A 2 3.47 2.48 7.57
CA TRP A 2 2.55 2.95 8.61
C TRP A 2 2.89 4.36 9.09
N LEU A 3 3.90 4.55 9.93
CA LEU A 3 4.28 5.86 10.46
C LEU A 3 5.49 6.45 9.71
N ALA A 4 5.44 7.74 9.40
CA ALA A 4 6.62 8.53 9.00
C ALA A 4 6.57 9.96 9.54
N ALA A 5 7.75 10.52 9.78
CA ALA A 5 7.97 11.89 10.19
C ALA A 5 9.21 12.47 9.49
N HIS A 6 9.25 13.78 9.31
CA HIS A 6 10.38 14.50 8.74
C HIS A 6 10.69 15.73 9.60
N ASN A 7 11.94 15.90 10.04
CA ASN A 7 12.38 16.99 10.93
C ASN A 7 11.48 17.19 12.16
N GLY A 8 11.10 16.08 12.82
CA GLY A 8 10.23 16.10 14.00
C GLY A 8 8.75 16.37 13.72
N ARG A 9 8.33 16.51 12.45
CA ARG A 9 6.93 16.71 12.06
C ARG A 9 6.33 15.42 11.52
N PRO A 10 5.18 14.95 12.05
CA PRO A 10 4.52 13.77 11.50
C PRO A 10 3.99 14.09 10.10
N LEU A 11 4.11 13.11 9.20
CA LEU A 11 3.52 13.16 7.85
C LEU A 11 2.19 12.40 7.80
N THR A 12 1.91 11.58 8.80
CA THR A 12 0.96 10.49 8.73
C THR A 12 -0.44 10.90 9.20
N TRP A 13 -1.49 10.51 8.48
CA TRP A 13 -2.84 10.41 9.05
C TRP A 13 -3.10 9.00 9.56
N ILE A 14 -3.69 8.88 10.76
CA ILE A 14 -4.02 7.61 11.41
C ILE A 14 -5.52 7.60 11.74
N SER A 15 -6.17 6.46 11.49
CA SER A 15 -7.58 6.27 11.80
C SER A 15 -7.83 6.22 13.32
N LEU A 16 -9.00 6.67 13.74
CA LEU A 16 -9.40 6.66 15.14
C LEU A 16 -9.47 5.21 15.67
N GLY A 17 -8.76 4.93 16.75
CA GLY A 17 -8.72 3.59 17.36
C GLY A 17 -7.83 2.59 16.64
N SER A 18 -7.01 3.04 15.68
CA SER A 18 -5.94 2.23 15.08
C SER A 18 -4.82 1.94 16.09
N PRO A 19 -4.14 0.77 16.02
CA PRO A 19 -4.38 -0.32 15.08
C PRO A 19 -5.62 -1.15 15.43
N HIS A 20 -6.42 -1.46 14.42
CA HIS A 20 -7.53 -2.41 14.52
C HIS A 20 -7.00 -3.85 14.47
N ALA A 21 -7.60 -4.74 15.27
CA ALA A 21 -7.32 -6.17 15.17
C ALA A 21 -7.79 -6.69 13.81
N ALA A 22 -7.07 -7.66 13.24
CA ALA A 22 -7.45 -8.26 11.98
C ALA A 22 -8.77 -9.04 12.13
N ASP A 23 -9.73 -8.74 11.26
CA ASP A 23 -11.03 -9.40 11.21
C ASP A 23 -11.43 -9.59 9.75
N PHE A 24 -11.29 -10.80 9.22
CA PHE A 24 -11.58 -11.09 7.81
C PHE A 24 -13.06 -10.91 7.43
N GLY A 25 -13.97 -10.77 8.40
CA GLY A 25 -15.39 -10.52 8.15
C GLY A 25 -15.78 -9.04 8.18
N ALA A 26 -14.89 -8.15 8.64
CA ALA A 26 -15.17 -6.73 8.71
C ALA A 26 -14.78 -5.99 7.42
N GLY A 27 -15.61 -5.03 7.02
CA GLY A 27 -15.36 -4.24 5.82
C GLY A 27 -14.18 -3.28 5.96
N TRP A 28 -13.67 -2.79 4.83
CA TRP A 28 -12.46 -1.99 4.74
C TRP A 28 -12.50 -0.75 5.64
N LEU A 29 -13.61 0.00 5.66
CA LEU A 29 -13.76 1.20 6.49
C LEU A 29 -13.67 0.92 8.00
N ARG A 30 -13.96 -0.31 8.44
CA ARG A 30 -13.86 -0.73 9.84
C ARG A 30 -12.42 -1.09 10.22
N LEU A 31 -11.62 -1.54 9.26
CA LEU A 31 -10.25 -2.04 9.48
C LEU A 31 -9.17 -1.09 8.98
N PHE A 32 -9.55 -0.01 8.30
CA PHE A 32 -8.61 0.94 7.75
C PHE A 32 -7.84 1.66 8.85
N ASN A 33 -6.56 1.33 8.96
CA ASN A 33 -5.65 1.87 9.98
C ASN A 33 -5.11 3.27 9.63
N GLY A 34 -5.28 3.73 8.38
CA GLY A 34 -4.51 4.86 7.86
C GLY A 34 -3.03 4.47 7.67
N GLY A 35 -2.13 5.39 8.01
CA GLY A 35 -0.71 5.28 7.73
C GLY A 35 -0.31 6.04 6.46
N VAL A 36 0.98 6.33 6.29
CA VAL A 36 1.46 7.16 5.18
C VAL A 36 1.10 6.55 3.84
N LEU A 37 1.21 5.23 3.72
CA LEU A 37 0.89 4.51 2.49
C LEU A 37 0.14 3.22 2.82
N VAL A 38 -1.05 3.12 2.26
CA VAL A 38 -1.82 1.88 2.15
C VAL A 38 -1.89 1.46 0.69
N THR A 39 -1.75 0.17 0.44
CA THR A 39 -1.90 -0.39 -0.91
C THR A 39 -3.32 -0.89 -1.06
N CYS A 40 -3.99 -0.43 -2.11
CA CYS A 40 -5.33 -0.84 -2.53
C CYS A 40 -5.19 -1.67 -3.81
N GLY A 41 -5.98 -2.72 -3.95
CA GLY A 41 -5.81 -3.72 -5.00
C GLY A 41 -5.85 -5.15 -4.45
N LEU A 42 -5.24 -6.12 -5.12
CA LEU A 42 -4.71 -6.09 -6.50
C LEU A 42 -5.79 -6.38 -7.53
N ARG A 43 -6.90 -7.02 -7.15
CA ARG A 43 -8.01 -7.31 -8.08
C ARG A 43 -8.99 -6.14 -8.24
N HIS A 44 -9.05 -5.26 -7.26
CA HIS A 44 -10.04 -4.17 -7.22
C HIS A 44 -9.54 -2.94 -6.47
N VAL A 45 -9.85 -1.78 -7.04
CA VAL A 45 -9.67 -0.48 -6.40
C VAL A 45 -10.91 0.35 -6.69
N GLY A 46 -11.42 1.02 -5.65
CA GLY A 46 -12.55 1.93 -5.79
C GLY A 46 -13.73 1.50 -4.92
N PRO A 47 -14.94 2.01 -5.17
CA PRO A 47 -16.11 1.75 -4.34
C PRO A 47 -16.45 0.25 -4.32
N PRO A 48 -17.18 -0.22 -3.29
CA PRO A 48 -17.66 -1.60 -3.24
C PRO A 48 -18.52 -1.92 -4.46
N GLU A 49 -18.35 -3.10 -5.04
CA GLU A 49 -19.13 -3.57 -6.19
C GLU A 49 -19.28 -5.10 -6.22
N SER A 50 -20.14 -5.59 -7.11
CA SER A 50 -20.15 -6.99 -7.52
C SER A 50 -19.50 -7.11 -8.89
N ASP A 51 -18.48 -7.96 -9.00
CA ASP A 51 -17.82 -8.21 -10.27
C ASP A 51 -18.80 -8.73 -11.32
N GLN A 52 -18.86 -8.07 -12.47
CA GLN A 52 -19.84 -8.43 -13.51
C GLN A 52 -19.61 -9.82 -14.11
N ARG A 53 -18.38 -10.36 -14.04
CA ARG A 53 -18.01 -11.64 -14.66
C ARG A 53 -18.16 -12.82 -13.71
N SER A 54 -17.68 -12.68 -12.48
CA SER A 54 -17.66 -13.74 -11.45
C SER A 54 -18.85 -13.65 -10.48
N GLY A 55 -19.52 -12.50 -10.40
CA GLY A 55 -20.56 -12.22 -9.39
C GLY A 55 -20.02 -12.03 -7.97
N GLN A 56 -18.69 -12.10 -7.77
CA GLN A 56 -18.08 -11.94 -6.46
C GLN A 56 -18.20 -10.48 -5.97
N PHE A 57 -18.58 -10.31 -4.71
CA PHE A 57 -18.52 -9.01 -4.04
C PHE A 57 -17.06 -8.60 -3.77
N ARG A 58 -16.72 -7.35 -4.07
CA ARG A 58 -15.42 -6.73 -3.80
C ARG A 58 -15.65 -5.47 -2.99
N ASP A 59 -15.09 -5.40 -1.80
CA ASP A 59 -15.26 -4.27 -0.91
C ASP A 59 -14.44 -3.05 -1.36
N LEU A 60 -14.63 -1.90 -0.71
CA LEU A 60 -13.89 -0.66 -0.94
C LEU A 60 -12.39 -0.96 -0.96
N HIS A 61 -11.73 -0.62 -2.07
CA HIS A 61 -10.28 -0.75 -2.26
C HIS A 61 -9.68 -2.18 -2.24
N GLY A 62 -10.53 -3.21 -2.30
CA GLY A 62 -10.11 -4.60 -2.36
C GLY A 62 -9.50 -5.12 -1.07
N ASP A 63 -8.87 -6.29 -1.16
CA ASP A 63 -8.53 -7.10 0.02
C ASP A 63 -7.06 -6.94 0.45
N PHE A 64 -6.22 -6.19 -0.28
CA PHE A 64 -4.77 -6.15 -0.05
C PHE A 64 -4.38 -5.86 1.40
N SER A 65 -5.08 -4.95 2.08
CA SER A 65 -4.81 -4.58 3.47
C SER A 65 -5.11 -5.70 4.49
N LEU A 66 -5.85 -6.73 4.09
CA LEU A 66 -6.16 -7.92 4.88
C LEU A 66 -5.19 -9.08 4.63
N LEU A 67 -4.41 -9.00 3.55
CA LEU A 67 -3.44 -10.03 3.18
C LEU A 67 -2.20 -9.95 4.07
N ARG A 68 -1.57 -11.11 4.24
CA ARG A 68 -0.36 -11.24 5.06
C ARG A 68 0.87 -11.24 4.17
N ALA A 69 1.87 -10.46 4.56
CA ALA A 69 3.19 -10.53 3.93
C ALA A 69 3.94 -11.79 4.37
N TYR A 70 4.72 -12.36 3.46
CA TYR A 70 5.66 -13.46 3.70
C TYR A 70 6.99 -13.13 3.00
N ASN A 71 8.01 -13.98 3.19
CA ASN A 71 9.38 -13.72 2.69
C ASN A 71 9.92 -12.33 3.06
N VAL A 72 9.58 -11.87 4.28
CA VAL A 72 10.00 -10.56 4.76
C VAL A 72 11.47 -10.59 5.13
N ALA A 73 12.25 -9.69 4.54
CA ALA A 73 13.66 -9.54 4.86
C ALA A 73 13.99 -8.06 5.09
N VAL A 74 15.00 -7.82 5.93
CA VAL A 74 15.56 -6.50 6.16
C VAL A 74 17.04 -6.57 5.86
N HIS A 75 17.51 -5.65 5.03
CA HIS A 75 18.91 -5.53 4.64
C HIS A 75 19.38 -4.11 4.91
N GLY A 76 20.64 -3.97 5.30
CA GLY A 76 21.26 -2.67 5.51
C GLY A 76 22.75 -2.76 5.26
N GLY A 77 23.31 -1.78 4.57
CA GLY A 77 24.71 -1.78 4.21
C GLY A 77 25.19 -0.46 3.64
N TRP A 78 26.50 -0.26 3.70
CA TRP A 78 27.15 0.86 3.06
C TRP A 78 27.21 0.64 1.54
N GLN A 79 26.71 1.61 0.79
CA GLN A 79 26.85 1.71 -0.66
C GLN A 79 27.63 3.00 -0.95
N ALA A 80 28.92 2.85 -1.25
CA ALA A 80 29.87 3.96 -1.25
C ALA A 80 29.78 4.76 0.07
N GLU A 81 29.52 6.07 0.00
CA GLU A 81 29.49 6.98 1.16
C GLU A 81 28.14 7.02 1.91
N ARG A 82 27.15 6.22 1.49
CA ARG A 82 25.79 6.27 2.05
C ARG A 82 25.41 4.92 2.66
N TYR A 83 24.78 4.96 3.82
CA TYR A 83 24.16 3.78 4.40
C TYR A 83 22.75 3.63 3.83
N VAL A 84 22.48 2.51 3.16
CA VAL A 84 21.18 2.19 2.56
C VAL A 84 20.53 1.07 3.37
N ALA A 85 19.26 1.25 3.69
CA ALA A 85 18.44 0.22 4.33
C ALA A 85 17.23 -0.13 3.43
N GLU A 86 16.90 -1.40 3.43
CA GLU A 86 15.86 -1.99 2.59
C GLU A 86 15.01 -2.95 3.41
N VAL A 87 13.70 -2.91 3.18
CA VAL A 87 12.75 -3.91 3.66
C VAL A 87 12.06 -4.51 2.45
N THR A 88 12.16 -5.82 2.29
CA THR A 88 11.48 -6.57 1.23
C THR A 88 10.38 -7.44 1.80
N GLY A 89 9.36 -7.75 1.00
CA GLY A 89 8.35 -8.73 1.35
C GLY A 89 7.42 -9.04 0.18
N GLU A 90 6.80 -10.21 0.23
CA GLU A 90 5.83 -10.68 -0.77
C GLU A 90 4.42 -10.72 -0.17
N VAL A 91 3.42 -10.33 -0.96
CA VAL A 91 2.00 -10.47 -0.65
C VAL A 91 1.32 -11.16 -1.83
N ALA A 92 0.48 -12.15 -1.56
CA ALA A 92 -0.27 -12.86 -2.59
C ALA A 92 -1.77 -12.67 -2.40
N GLU A 93 -2.44 -12.19 -3.43
CA GLU A 93 -3.89 -12.28 -3.58
C GLU A 93 -4.18 -13.44 -4.54
N ALA A 94 -4.52 -14.59 -3.98
CA ALA A 94 -4.56 -15.85 -4.71
C ALA A 94 -5.68 -16.77 -4.22
N SER A 95 -6.23 -17.58 -5.14
CA SER A 95 -7.22 -18.61 -4.83
C SER A 95 -6.94 -19.92 -5.58
N LEU A 96 -7.36 -21.05 -5.00
CA LEU A 96 -7.22 -22.36 -5.64
C LEU A 96 -8.07 -22.41 -6.91
N PHE A 97 -7.46 -22.72 -8.05
CA PHE A 97 -8.09 -22.68 -9.38
C PHE A 97 -8.61 -21.29 -9.81
N GLY A 98 -8.05 -20.22 -9.25
CA GLY A 98 -8.38 -18.84 -9.59
C GLY A 98 -7.14 -17.98 -9.75
N GLU A 99 -7.29 -16.68 -9.51
CA GLU A 99 -6.19 -15.72 -9.56
C GLU A 99 -4.94 -16.15 -8.78
N GLN A 100 -3.78 -15.69 -9.26
CA GLN A 100 -2.51 -15.80 -8.56
C GLN A 100 -1.73 -14.50 -8.76
N LEU A 101 -2.18 -13.39 -8.15
CA LEU A 101 -1.47 -12.12 -8.19
C LEU A 101 -0.49 -12.02 -7.02
N HIS A 102 0.80 -11.95 -7.32
CA HIS A 102 1.87 -11.83 -6.34
C HIS A 102 2.55 -10.48 -6.46
N LEU A 103 2.60 -9.72 -5.37
CA LEU A 103 3.33 -8.46 -5.29
C LEU A 103 4.57 -8.66 -4.43
N THR A 104 5.74 -8.44 -5.01
CA THR A 104 7.01 -8.28 -4.28
C THR A 104 7.27 -6.80 -4.11
N ARG A 105 7.37 -6.34 -2.86
CA ARG A 105 7.70 -4.94 -2.53
C ARG A 105 9.11 -4.86 -1.96
N THR A 106 9.84 -3.85 -2.40
CA THR A 106 11.03 -3.32 -1.72
C THR A 106 10.76 -1.88 -1.29
N VAL A 107 10.94 -1.58 -0.01
CA VAL A 107 10.99 -0.21 0.51
C VAL A 107 12.43 0.11 0.85
N ARG A 108 13.02 1.10 0.15
CA ARG A 108 14.42 1.49 0.29
C ARG A 108 14.52 2.93 0.78
N PHE A 109 15.48 3.19 1.66
CA PHE A 109 15.82 4.53 2.11
C PHE A 109 17.32 4.66 2.40
N SER A 110 17.88 5.81 2.07
CA SER A 110 19.28 6.16 2.33
C SER A 110 19.35 7.07 3.56
N LEU A 111 20.24 6.75 4.51
CA LEU A 111 20.42 7.56 5.70
C LEU A 111 20.88 8.98 5.33
N GLY A 112 20.17 9.99 5.85
CA GLY A 112 20.44 11.40 5.55
C GLY A 112 19.69 11.95 4.34
N GLU A 113 18.93 11.13 3.62
CA GLU A 113 18.06 11.58 2.52
C GLU A 113 16.59 11.67 2.95
N PRO A 114 15.88 12.74 2.59
CA PRO A 114 14.45 12.88 2.85
C PRO A 114 13.62 12.15 1.78
N ALA A 115 14.02 10.94 1.40
CA ALA A 115 13.42 10.17 0.32
C ALA A 115 13.19 8.71 0.74
N VAL A 116 12.08 8.16 0.28
CA VAL A 116 11.76 6.74 0.38
C VAL A 116 11.41 6.26 -1.02
N GLU A 117 12.07 5.21 -1.46
CA GLU A 117 11.77 4.53 -2.71
C GLU A 117 10.91 3.30 -2.42
N ILE A 118 9.84 3.11 -3.21
CA ILE A 118 8.97 1.95 -3.15
C ILE A 118 9.02 1.31 -4.54
N VAL A 119 9.53 0.08 -4.59
CA VAL A 119 9.61 -0.72 -5.81
C VAL A 119 8.66 -1.89 -5.66
N ASP A 120 7.61 -1.91 -6.49
CA ASP A 120 6.66 -3.01 -6.55
C ASP A 120 6.83 -3.77 -7.86
N VAL A 121 6.95 -5.09 -7.76
CA VAL A 121 6.91 -6.01 -8.90
C VAL A 121 5.67 -6.88 -8.72
N VAL A 122 4.73 -6.80 -9.67
CA VAL A 122 3.51 -7.61 -9.65
C VAL A 122 3.58 -8.67 -10.74
N GLU A 123 3.38 -9.92 -10.36
CA GLU A 123 3.38 -11.09 -11.24
C GLU A 123 2.01 -11.76 -11.19
N ASN A 124 1.44 -12.04 -12.36
CA ASN A 124 0.37 -13.03 -12.47
C ASN A 124 1.00 -14.41 -12.65
N ARG A 125 0.94 -15.25 -11.62
CA ARG A 125 1.51 -16.61 -11.61
C ARG A 125 0.51 -17.68 -12.07
N TYR A 126 -0.64 -17.28 -12.61
CA TYR A 126 -1.63 -18.19 -13.19
C TYR A 126 -1.49 -18.30 -14.71
N ASP A 127 -2.16 -19.29 -15.32
CA ASP A 127 -2.11 -19.56 -16.77
C ASP A 127 -3.11 -18.74 -17.59
N ALA A 128 -3.92 -17.91 -16.93
CA ALA A 128 -4.92 -17.05 -17.56
C ALA A 128 -4.76 -15.57 -17.14
N PRO A 129 -5.16 -14.61 -18.00
CA PRO A 129 -5.19 -13.20 -17.62
C PRO A 129 -6.12 -12.93 -16.43
N THR A 130 -5.66 -12.10 -15.49
CA THR A 130 -6.40 -11.67 -14.29
C THR A 130 -6.55 -10.15 -14.29
N PRO A 131 -7.73 -9.59 -13.94
CA PRO A 131 -7.87 -8.15 -13.72
C PRO A 131 -6.89 -7.65 -12.66
N PHE A 132 -6.24 -6.53 -12.95
CA PHE A 132 -5.25 -5.94 -12.06
C PHE A 132 -5.52 -4.45 -11.88
N MET A 133 -5.56 -4.01 -10.63
CA MET A 133 -5.68 -2.63 -10.21
C MET A 133 -4.73 -2.40 -9.04
N LEU A 134 -4.03 -1.26 -9.04
CA LEU A 134 -3.13 -0.88 -7.96
C LEU A 134 -3.29 0.61 -7.68
N LEU A 135 -3.50 0.95 -6.41
CA LEU A 135 -3.47 2.32 -5.93
C LEU A 135 -2.55 2.41 -4.71
N HIS A 136 -1.57 3.29 -4.80
CA HIS A 136 -0.80 3.77 -3.66
C HIS A 136 -1.58 4.87 -2.95
N HIS A 137 -2.36 4.48 -1.94
CA HIS A 137 -3.22 5.39 -1.19
C HIS A 137 -2.40 6.09 -0.10
N PHE A 138 -1.89 7.28 -0.42
CA PHE A 138 -1.14 8.11 0.53
C PHE A 138 -2.06 8.89 1.47
N ASN A 139 -1.87 8.76 2.78
CA ASN A 139 -2.68 9.46 3.79
C ASN A 139 -1.82 10.44 4.58
N PHE A 140 -1.93 11.72 4.22
CA PHE A 140 -1.25 12.81 4.91
C PHE A 140 -2.15 13.43 5.97
N GLY A 141 -1.58 13.69 7.15
CA GLY A 141 -2.30 14.23 8.32
C GLY A 141 -1.82 15.60 8.77
N TYR A 142 -2.41 16.11 9.85
CA TYR A 142 -1.91 17.29 10.56
C TYR A 142 -0.47 17.04 11.09
N PRO A 143 0.44 18.02 11.07
CA PRO A 143 0.27 19.41 10.63
C PRO A 143 0.52 19.65 9.14
N LEU A 144 0.82 18.61 8.36
CA LEU A 144 1.04 18.76 6.92
C LEU A 144 -0.24 19.20 6.21
N VAL A 145 -1.36 18.58 6.56
CA VAL A 145 -2.70 18.94 6.09
C VAL A 145 -3.37 19.84 7.14
N GLN A 146 -3.43 21.13 6.85
CA GLN A 146 -4.03 22.16 7.70
C GLN A 146 -4.56 23.30 6.82
N GLU A 147 -5.20 24.30 7.44
CA GLU A 147 -5.66 25.50 6.73
C GLU A 147 -4.51 26.15 5.94
N GLY A 148 -4.78 26.49 4.68
CA GLY A 148 -3.79 27.10 3.78
C GLY A 148 -2.83 26.13 3.09
N VAL A 149 -2.93 24.81 3.33
CA VAL A 149 -2.14 23.80 2.58
C VAL A 149 -2.41 23.90 1.07
N ARG A 150 -1.36 23.71 0.26
CA ARG A 150 -1.47 23.70 -1.20
C ARG A 150 -1.00 22.35 -1.74
N LEU A 151 -1.81 21.76 -2.61
CA LEU A 151 -1.43 20.58 -3.39
C LEU A 151 -0.95 21.05 -4.76
N HIS A 152 0.33 20.81 -5.05
CA HIS A 152 0.91 21.05 -6.36
C HIS A 152 0.95 19.73 -7.13
N VAL A 153 0.22 19.67 -8.24
CA VAL A 153 0.23 18.53 -9.15
C VAL A 153 0.53 19.01 -10.56
N ALA A 154 1.36 18.27 -11.28
CA ALA A 154 1.42 18.46 -12.72
C ALA A 154 0.07 18.05 -13.30
N HIS A 155 -0.53 18.91 -14.11
CA HIS A 155 -1.74 18.60 -14.86
C HIS A 155 -1.46 18.85 -16.35
N ALA A 156 -1.88 17.92 -17.21
CA ALA A 156 -1.95 18.17 -18.63
C ALA A 156 -3.17 19.06 -18.91
N ALA A 157 -2.98 20.18 -19.62
CA ALA A 157 -4.10 20.95 -20.14
C ALA A 157 -5.00 20.00 -20.95
N VAL A 158 -6.26 19.86 -20.52
CA VAL A 158 -7.29 19.05 -21.19
C VAL A 158 -7.75 19.79 -22.43
#